data_AF-A0AAJ4Z8B5-F1
#
_entry.id   AF-A0AAJ4Z8B5-F1
#
_cell.length_a   1.000
_cell.length_b   1.000
_cell.length_c   1.000
_cell.angle_alpha   90.00
_cell.angle_beta   90.00
_cell.angle_gamma   90.00
#
_symmetry.space_group_name_H-M   'P 1'
#
loop_
_entity.id
_entity.type
_entity.pdbx_description
1 polymer ?
#
loop_
_entity_poly.entity_id
_entity_poly.type
_entity_poly.pdbx_seq_one_letter_code
_entity_poly.pdbx_strand_id
1 'polypeptide(L)'
;MPSQTGICRRLQGHRLRAHLPEPFDPGKPPGTPPPKSPPDEDEPPPAPPPDRPLDPPVEEPPVRPPGKYVGRRSTRVVRAREQALH
;
A
#
# COMPACT_ATOMS: atom_id res chain seq x y z
N MET A 1 -3.33 26.37 56.25
CA MET A 1 -3.97 25.08 55.89
C MET A 1 -4.33 25.13 54.42
N PRO A 2 -3.81 24.25 53.56
CA PRO A 2 -4.20 24.24 52.14
C PRO A 2 -5.71 24.00 52.04
N SER A 3 -6.41 24.81 51.25
CA SER A 3 -7.86 24.73 51.10
C SER A 3 -8.25 23.37 50.52
N GLN A 4 -9.21 22.73 51.17
CA GLN A 4 -9.75 21.40 50.83
C GLN A 4 -10.14 21.30 49.33
N THR A 5 -10.54 22.43 48.74
CA THR A 5 -10.87 22.61 47.32
C THR A 5 -9.71 22.32 46.36
N GLY A 6 -8.46 22.58 46.75
CA GLY A 6 -7.27 22.31 45.94
C GLY A 6 -6.89 20.83 45.88
N ILE A 7 -7.24 20.07 46.93
CA ILE A 7 -6.96 18.64 47.04
C ILE A 7 -7.95 17.85 46.17
N CYS A 8 -9.23 18.23 46.17
CA CYS A 8 -10.26 17.60 45.34
C CYS A 8 -9.97 17.69 43.83
N ARG A 9 -9.50 18.84 43.33
CA ARG A 9 -9.16 18.99 41.89
C ARG A 9 -7.97 18.13 41.45
N ARG A 10 -6.94 17.97 42.29
CA ARG A 10 -5.75 17.18 41.93
C ARG A 10 -6.05 15.69 41.85
N LEU A 11 -6.83 15.15 42.78
CA LEU A 11 -7.17 13.71 42.80
C LEU A 11 -8.06 13.28 41.63
N GLN A 12 -8.94 14.16 41.13
CA GLN A 12 -9.81 13.85 39.99
C GLN A 12 -9.02 13.74 38.67
N GLY A 13 -8.02 14.61 38.44
CA GLY A 13 -7.22 14.59 37.21
C GLY A 13 -6.41 13.29 37.01
N HIS A 14 -5.92 12.69 38.10
CA HIS A 14 -5.18 11.43 38.04
C HIS A 14 -6.10 10.21 37.82
N ARG A 15 -7.33 10.24 38.36
CA ARG A 15 -8.32 9.16 38.15
C ARG A 15 -8.84 9.11 36.72
N LEU A 16 -8.98 10.26 36.06
CA LEU A 16 -9.46 10.33 34.66
C LEU A 16 -8.52 9.65 33.66
N ARG A 17 -7.21 9.54 33.96
CA ARG A 17 -6.23 8.87 33.10
C ARG A 17 -5.94 7.42 33.49
N ALA A 18 -6.31 7.00 34.71
CA ALA A 18 -6.10 5.64 35.18
C ALA A 18 -6.97 4.60 34.45
N HIS A 19 -8.04 5.04 33.80
CA HIS A 19 -8.94 4.20 33.02
C HIS A 19 -8.66 4.22 31.51
N LEU A 20 -7.67 4.99 31.06
CA LEU A 20 -7.31 4.98 29.65
C LEU A 20 -6.55 3.69 29.33
N PRO A 21 -6.84 3.06 28.18
CA PRO A 21 -6.05 1.93 27.72
C PRO A 21 -4.58 2.36 27.56
N GLU A 22 -3.69 1.39 27.68
CA GLU A 22 -2.27 1.59 27.40
C GLU A 22 -2.11 2.24 26.01
N PRO A 23 -1.36 3.36 25.89
CA PRO A 23 -1.08 3.97 24.59
C PRO A 23 -0.42 2.97 23.64
N PHE A 24 -0.73 3.07 22.34
CA PHE A 24 -0.07 2.27 21.32
C PHE A 24 1.44 2.53 21.33
N ASP A 25 2.23 1.50 21.59
CA ASP A 25 3.68 1.52 21.50
C ASP A 25 4.12 0.96 20.14
N PRO A 26 4.59 1.80 19.19
CA PRO A 26 5.05 1.34 17.88
C PRO A 26 6.32 0.48 17.96
N GLY A 27 7.04 0.48 19.09
CA GLY A 27 8.17 -0.41 19.34
C GLY A 27 7.75 -1.81 19.79
N LYS A 28 6.49 -1.98 20.20
CA LYS A 28 5.92 -3.28 20.55
C LYS A 28 5.24 -3.88 19.32
N PRO A 29 5.70 -5.03 18.80
CA PRO A 29 5.00 -5.67 17.70
C PRO A 29 3.55 -5.94 18.14
N PRO A 30 2.56 -5.75 17.25
CA PRO A 30 1.21 -6.18 17.53
C PRO A 30 1.28 -7.65 17.94
N GLY A 31 0.65 -8.00 19.08
CA GLY A 31 0.76 -9.33 19.65
C GLY A 31 0.55 -10.39 18.56
N THR A 32 1.43 -11.38 18.51
CA THR A 32 1.34 -12.45 17.53
C THR A 32 -0.08 -13.03 17.60
N PRO A 33 -0.85 -13.04 16.49
CA PRO A 33 -2.15 -13.70 16.51
C PRO A 33 -1.95 -15.16 16.94
N PRO A 34 -2.92 -15.77 17.65
CA PRO A 34 -2.82 -17.18 17.99
C PRO A 34 -2.54 -18.00 16.72
N PRO A 35 -1.75 -19.09 16.81
CA PRO A 35 -1.52 -19.96 15.67
C PRO A 35 -2.89 -20.42 15.15
N LYS A 36 -3.08 -20.37 13.83
CA LYS A 36 -4.27 -20.99 13.22
C LYS A 36 -4.28 -22.46 13.64
N SER A 37 -5.45 -22.95 14.03
CA SER A 37 -5.67 -24.38 14.22
C SER A 37 -5.22 -25.13 12.95
N PRO A 38 -4.63 -26.33 13.09
CA PRO A 38 -4.41 -27.17 11.93
C PRO A 38 -5.76 -27.40 11.20
N PRO A 39 -5.74 -27.59 9.88
CA PRO A 39 -6.93 -28.00 9.14
C PRO A 39 -7.50 -29.27 9.79
N ASP A 40 -8.83 -29.35 9.89
CA ASP A 40 -9.48 -30.57 10.35
C ASP A 40 -9.29 -31.66 9.27
N GLU A 41 -8.89 -32.88 9.65
CA GLU A 41 -8.69 -33.97 8.69
C GLU A 41 -10.01 -34.48 8.11
N ASP A 42 -11.13 -34.20 8.77
CA ASP A 42 -12.49 -34.45 8.27
C ASP A 42 -13.03 -33.28 7.41
N GLU A 43 -12.30 -32.16 7.29
CA GLU A 43 -12.73 -31.04 6.44
C GLU A 43 -12.60 -31.41 4.96
N PRO A 44 -13.68 -31.30 4.16
CA PRO A 44 -13.56 -31.49 2.72
C PRO A 44 -12.60 -30.45 2.13
N PRO A 45 -11.82 -30.80 1.09
CA PRO A 45 -10.95 -29.83 0.44
C PRO A 45 -11.79 -28.64 -0.07
N PRO A 46 -11.23 -27.41 -0.04
CA PRO A 46 -11.92 -26.24 -0.55
C PRO A 46 -12.29 -26.44 -2.02
N ALA A 47 -13.42 -25.87 -2.43
CA ALA A 47 -13.85 -25.92 -3.82
C ALA A 47 -12.76 -25.36 -4.75
N PRO A 48 -12.58 -25.93 -5.95
CA PRO A 48 -11.68 -25.35 -6.93
C PRO A 48 -12.10 -23.91 -7.25
N PRO A 49 -11.15 -23.04 -7.65
CA PRO A 49 -11.50 -21.71 -8.10
C PRO A 49 -12.49 -21.80 -9.26
N PRO A 50 -13.45 -20.87 -9.38
CA PRO A 50 -14.36 -20.85 -10.51
C PRO A 50 -13.56 -20.76 -11.81
N ASP A 51 -14.10 -21.38 -12.86
CA ASP A 51 -13.57 -21.19 -14.21
C ASP A 51 -13.47 -19.70 -14.48
N ARG A 52 -12.26 -19.25 -14.85
CA ARG A 52 -12.07 -17.86 -15.24
C ARG A 52 -13.00 -17.60 -16.41
N PRO A 53 -13.69 -16.45 -16.45
CA PRO A 53 -14.45 -16.09 -17.64
C PRO A 53 -13.51 -16.15 -18.85
N LEU A 54 -14.04 -16.55 -20.00
CA LEU A 54 -13.30 -16.48 -21.25
C LEU A 54 -12.77 -15.05 -21.39
N ASP A 55 -11.48 -14.89 -21.66
CA ASP A 55 -10.93 -13.55 -21.94
C ASP A 55 -11.75 -12.93 -23.07
N PRO A 56 -12.16 -11.66 -22.95
CA PRO A 56 -12.84 -10.99 -24.05
C PRO A 56 -11.94 -11.05 -25.28
N PRO A 57 -12.54 -11.14 -26.49
CA PRO A 57 -11.75 -11.16 -27.71
C PRO A 57 -10.83 -9.94 -27.74
N VAL A 58 -9.54 -10.16 -27.99
CA VAL A 58 -8.60 -9.07 -28.17
C VAL A 58 -8.98 -8.31 -29.44
N GLU A 59 -9.28 -7.02 -29.31
CA GLU A 59 -9.38 -6.14 -30.46
C GLU A 59 -7.96 -5.95 -31.01
N GLU A 60 -7.76 -6.26 -32.30
CA GLU A 60 -6.46 -6.07 -32.94
C GLU A 60 -6.10 -4.57 -32.91
N PRO A 61 -4.89 -4.19 -32.46
CA PRO A 61 -4.47 -2.81 -32.52
C PRO A 61 -4.44 -2.35 -33.99
N PRO A 62 -4.78 -1.08 -34.28
CA PRO A 62 -4.82 -0.60 -35.65
C PRO A 62 -3.44 -0.77 -36.31
N VAL A 63 -3.44 -1.40 -37.49
CA VAL A 63 -2.25 -1.58 -38.30
C VAL A 63 -1.70 -0.20 -38.66
N ARG A 64 -0.50 0.12 -38.16
CA ARG A 64 0.18 1.36 -38.53
C ARG A 64 0.58 1.29 -40.00
N PRO A 65 0.30 2.32 -40.82
CA PRO A 65 0.73 2.33 -42.20
C PRO A 65 2.27 2.26 -42.26
N PRO A 66 2.83 1.50 -43.21
CA PRO A 66 4.27 1.43 -43.38
C PRO A 66 4.83 2.85 -43.64
N GLY A 67 5.87 3.23 -42.90
CA GLY A 67 6.58 4.50 -43.10
C GLY A 67 6.32 5.62 -42.08
N LYS A 68 5.45 5.44 -41.07
CA LYS A 68 5.29 6.43 -39.98
C LYS A 68 6.25 6.17 -38.82
N TYR A 69 7.56 6.24 -39.07
CA TYR A 69 8.51 6.51 -37.98
C TYR A 69 8.58 8.02 -37.82
N VAL A 70 7.90 8.57 -36.80
CA VAL A 70 8.11 9.97 -36.42
C VAL A 70 9.50 10.05 -35.79
N GLY A 71 10.52 10.23 -36.64
CA GLY A 71 11.87 10.52 -36.22
C GLY A 71 11.86 11.88 -35.52
N ARG A 72 11.77 11.87 -34.19
CA ARG A 72 12.27 12.99 -33.39
C ARG A 72 13.77 13.05 -33.62
N ARG A 73 14.19 13.70 -34.71
CA ARG A 73 15.59 14.12 -34.88
C ARG A 73 15.85 15.06 -33.71
N SER A 74 16.57 14.56 -32.70
CA SER A 74 17.07 15.40 -31.64
C SER A 74 18.00 16.42 -32.28
N THR A 75 17.79 17.70 -31.95
CA THR A 75 18.56 18.83 -32.48
C THR A 75 20.08 18.70 -32.29
N ARG A 76 20.52 17.79 -31.41
CA ARG A 76 21.92 17.38 -31.25
C ARG A 76 22.54 16.73 -32.49
N VAL A 77 21.79 15.91 -33.24
CA VAL A 77 22.34 15.16 -34.38
C VAL A 77 22.63 16.08 -35.57
N VAL A 78 21.85 17.16 -35.73
CA VAL A 78 22.05 18.12 -36.83
C VAL A 78 23.32 18.94 -36.61
N ARG A 79 23.56 19.42 -35.39
CA ARG A 79 24.72 20.27 -35.06
C ARG A 79 26.06 19.52 -35.12
N ALA A 80 26.05 18.23 -34.84
CA ALA A 80 27.26 17.40 -34.93
C ALA A 80 27.76 17.22 -36.37
N ARG A 81 26.85 17.26 -37.36
CA ARG A 81 27.23 17.11 -38.78
C ARG A 81 27.82 18.40 -39.37
N GLU A 82 27.40 19.56 -38.89
CA GLU A 82 27.98 20.85 -39.29
C GLU A 82 29.40 21.04 -38.74
N GLN A 83 29.71 20.54 -37.54
CA GLN A 83 31.05 20.64 -36.96
C GLN A 83 32.07 19.64 -37.52
N ALA A 84 31.65 18.69 -38.36
CA ALA A 84 32.55 17.74 -39.02
C ALA A 84 32.97 18.18 -40.43
N LEU A 85 32.49 19.35 -40.88
CA LEU A 85 32.77 19.93 -42.21
C LEU A 85 33.62 21.21 -42.14
N HIS A 86 34.15 21.53 -40.96
CA HIS A 86 35.13 22.58 -40.70
C HIS A 86 36.30 21.99 -39.91
#